data_AF-A0A351HTL8-F1
#
_entry.id   AF-A0A351HTL8-F1
#
_cell.length_a   1.000
_cell.length_b   1.000
_cell.length_c   1.000
_cell.angle_alpha   90.00
_cell.angle_beta   90.00
_cell.angle_gamma   90.00
#
_symmetry.space_group_name_H-M   'P 1'
#
loop_
_entity.id
_entity.type
_entity.pdbx_description
1 polymer ?
#
loop_
_entity_poly.entity_id
_entity_poly.type
_entity_poly.pdbx_seq_one_letter_code
_entity_poly.pdbx_strand_id
1 'polypeptide(L)' 'MRSVCMSDASITKKAIAKGFKHILKNKNFEKITIAEITAACGLNRQTFYYHFRDKY' A
#
# COMPACT_ATOMS: atom_id res chain seq x y z
N MET A 1 21.48 22.75 -5.45
CA MET A 1 20.99 21.39 -5.12
C MET A 1 19.58 21.52 -4.57
N ARG A 2 18.54 21.51 -5.41
CA ARG A 2 17.15 21.67 -4.92
C ARG A 2 16.69 20.34 -4.32
N SER A 3 16.48 20.37 -3.00
CA SER A 3 15.85 19.31 -2.22
C SER A 3 14.51 18.92 -2.86
N VAL A 4 14.40 17.65 -3.27
CA VAL A 4 13.16 17.11 -3.83
C VAL A 4 12.20 16.90 -2.66
N CYS A 5 11.17 17.74 -2.55
CA CYS A 5 10.01 17.47 -1.71
C CYS A 5 9.29 16.22 -2.24
N MET A 6 9.70 15.04 -1.77
CA MET A 6 8.91 13.83 -1.94
C MET A 6 7.68 13.95 -1.04
N SER A 7 6.56 14.39 -1.63
CA SER A 7 5.26 14.48 -0.97
C SER A 7 4.96 13.18 -0.21
N ASP A 8 4.55 13.25 1.06
CA ASP A 8 4.28 12.12 1.97
C ASP A 8 3.49 10.95 1.33
N ALA A 9 2.62 11.26 0.36
CA ALA A 9 1.90 10.28 -0.45
C ALA A 9 2.80 9.27 -1.17
N SER A 10 4.02 9.64 -1.57
CA SER A 10 4.99 8.74 -2.21
C SER A 10 5.52 7.68 -1.24
N ILE A 11 5.76 8.08 0.03
CA ILE A 11 6.27 7.19 1.07
C ILE A 11 5.20 6.15 1.43
N THR A 12 3.97 6.61 1.68
CA THR A 12 2.84 5.73 1.99
C THR A 12 2.51 4.78 0.83
N LYS A 13 2.49 5.27 -0.43
CA LYS A 13 2.32 4.41 -1.61
C LYS A 13 3.40 3.32 -1.70
N LYS A 14 4.67 3.65 -1.43
CA LYS A 14 5.77 2.67 -1.42
C LYS A 14 5.63 1.65 -0.30
N ALA A 15 5.21 2.07 0.89
CA ALA A 15 4.95 1.16 2.01
C ALA A 15 3.84 0.16 1.66
N ILE A 16 2.71 0.65 1.13
CA ILE A 16 1.58 -0.17 0.67
C ILE A 16 2.03 -1.17 -0.40
N ALA A 17 2.77 -0.72 -1.43
CA ALA A 17 3.26 -1.59 -2.49
C ALA A 17 4.21 -2.69 -1.97
N LYS A 18 5.09 -2.35 -1.01
CA LYS A 18 6.01 -3.31 -0.38
C LYS A 18 5.27 -4.36 0.45
N GLY A 19 4.30 -3.94 1.26
CA GLY A 19 3.45 -4.85 2.03
C GLY A 19 2.64 -5.77 1.13
N PHE A 20 2.02 -5.21 0.08
CA PHE A 20 1.24 -6.00 -0.87
C PHE A 20 2.09 -7.05 -1.59
N LYS A 21 3.30 -6.68 -2.04
CA LYS A 21 4.25 -7.62 -2.66
C LYS A 21 4.64 -8.76 -1.74
N HIS A 22 4.71 -8.54 -0.42
CA HIS A 22 4.99 -9.61 0.53
C HIS A 22 3.82 -10.60 0.65
N ILE A 23 2.58 -10.11 0.67
CA ILE A 23 1.38 -10.95 0.71
C ILE A 23 1.26 -11.78 -0.57
N LEU A 24 1.54 -11.19 -1.73
CA LEU A 24 1.49 -11.87 -3.03
C LEU A 24 2.44 -13.07 -3.15
N LYS A 25 3.50 -13.13 -2.35
CA LYS A 25 4.39 -14.31 -2.31
C LYS A 25 3.75 -15.53 -1.66
N ASN A 26 2.75 -15.33 -0.81
CA ASN A 26 2.16 -16.37 0.04
C ASN A 26 0.68 -16.61 -0.25
N LYS A 27 0.01 -15.72 -0.98
CA LYS A 27 -1.43 -15.78 -1.25
C LYS A 27 -1.74 -15.33 -2.67
N ASN A 28 -2.67 -16.02 -3.32
CA ASN A 28 -3.13 -15.64 -4.65
C ASN A 28 -3.79 -14.25 -4.63
N PHE A 29 -3.50 -13.42 -5.63
CA PHE A 29 -3.94 -12.02 -5.73
C PHE A 29 -5.46 -11.86 -5.53
N GLU A 30 -6.24 -12.73 -6.13
CA GLU A 30 -7.70 -12.70 -6.05
C GLU A 30 -8.22 -12.86 -4.61
N LYS A 31 -7.49 -13.60 -3.77
CA LYS A 31 -7.84 -13.86 -2.37
C LYS A 31 -7.33 -12.80 -1.40
N ILE A 32 -6.52 -11.84 -1.86
CA ILE A 32 -6.00 -10.77 -1.01
C ILE A 32 -7.06 -9.69 -0.87
N THR A 33 -7.32 -9.25 0.36
CA THR A 33 -8.25 -8.16 0.64
C THR A 33 -7.51 -6.85 0.95
N ILE A 34 -8.17 -5.71 0.76
CA ILE A 34 -7.63 -4.40 1.19
C ILE A 34 -7.28 -4.41 2.68
N ALA A 35 -8.10 -5.08 3.50
CA ALA A 35 -7.88 -5.21 4.93
C ALA A 35 -6.52 -5.86 5.25
N GLU A 36 -6.17 -6.94 4.54
CA GLU A 36 -4.88 -7.62 4.71
C GLU A 36 -3.72 -6.75 4.26
N ILE A 37 -3.86 -6.04 3.14
CA ILE A 37 -2.84 -5.11 2.64
C ILE A 37 -2.57 -4.01 3.67
N THR A 38 -3.63 -3.41 4.21
CA THR A 38 -3.51 -2.33 5.19
C THR A 38 -2.98 -2.82 6.53
N ALA A 39 -3.41 -4.01 6.98
CA ALA A 39 -2.91 -4.63 8.20
C ALA A 39 -1.40 -4.93 8.12
N ALA A 40 -0.94 -5.47 6.99
CA ALA A 40 0.49 -5.73 6.77
C ALA A 40 1.35 -4.45 6.75
N CYS A 41 0.74 -3.29 6.52
CA CYS A 41 1.42 -2.00 6.50
C CYS A 41 1.22 -1.17 7.78
N GLY A 42 0.45 -1.66 8.76
CA GLY A 42 0.08 -0.89 9.95
C GLY A 42 -0.79 0.34 9.63
N LEU A 43 -1.55 0.28 8.54
CA LEU A 43 -2.40 1.38 8.05
C LEU A 43 -3.88 1.04 8.25
N ASN A 44 -4.72 2.08 8.22
CA ASN A 44 -6.16 1.90 8.12
C ASN A 44 -6.62 1.87 6.64
N ARG A 45 -7.83 1.38 6.40
CA ARG A 45 -8.41 1.28 5.05
C ARG A 45 -8.59 2.64 4.37
N GLN A 46 -8.87 3.69 5.14
CA GLN A 46 -9.07 5.03 4.58
C GLN A 46 -7.77 5.59 3.97
N THR A 47 -6.63 5.34 4.61
CA THR A 47 -5.31 5.68 4.07
C THR A 47 -5.05 4.96 2.74
N PHE A 48 -5.49 3.71 2.60
CA PHE A 48 -5.41 3.01 1.32
C PHE A 48 -6.25 3.71 0.24
N TYR A 49 -7.52 4.00 0.56
CA TYR A 49 -8.44 4.63 -0.40
C TYR A 49 -8.07 6.07 -0.79
N TYR A 50 -7.26 6.75 0.03
CA TYR A 50 -6.68 8.04 -0.34
C TYR A 50 -5.63 7.91 -1.46
N HIS A 51 -5.00 6.73 -1.61
CA HIS A 51 -3.93 6.51 -2.57
C HIS A 51 -4.31 5.62 -3.76
N PHE A 52 -5.26 4.71 -3.58
CA PHE A 52 -5.69 3.70 -4.55
C PHE A 52 -7.21 3.55 -4.52
N ARG A 53 -7.84 3.29 -5.67
CA ARG A 53 -9.29 3.07 -5.72
C ARG A 53 -9.69 1.66 -5.28
N ASP A 54 -8.91 0.67 -5.70
CA ASP A 54 -9.09 -0.73 -5.36
C ASP A 54 -7.72 -1.45 -5.42
N LYS A 55 -7.73 -2.78 -5.42
CA LYS A 55 -6.51 -3.62 -5.47
C LYS A 55 -6.04 -3.96 -6.88
N TYR A 56 -6.79 -3.60 -7.92
CA TYR A 56 -6.54 -3.93 -9.32
C TYR A 56 -5.65 -2.88 -10.00
#